data_AF-A0A9W8KVV6-F1
#
_entry.id   AF-A0A9W8KVV6-F1
#
_cell.length_a   1.000
_cell.length_b   1.000
_cell.length_c   1.000
_cell.angle_alpha   90.00
_cell.angle_beta   90.00
_cell.angle_gamma   90.00
#
_symmetry.space_group_name_H-M   'P 1'
#
loop_
_entity.id
_entity.type
_entity.pdbx_description
1 polymer ?
#
loop_
_entity_poly.entity_id
_entity_poly.type
_entity_poly.pdbx_seq_one_letter_code
_entity_poly.pdbx_strand_id
1 'polypeptide(L)'
;MQANPQKTQGAKQEPPKRAQSVAFKRLVIAHNIALAVFSLWTLVSMSSGVISNISSLGWYEGLCDRKFSLWNDKLFRFSYYFYLSKYYEFVDTLIILYKGRRASTLQMYHHAGAVITMWSGCYYLAVPIAFFVIVNSAIHTWMYTFYALTAAGIRPPGKRLLTSSQIFQLIFGISCCLFYVFCPGCQSDRQKVAIYINLAYLFPLLGLFVSFFIRTYVSDNSATSVAKKYTKRD
;
A
#
# COMPACT_ATOMS: atom_id res chain seq x y z
N MET A 1 2.96 -42.86 21.78
CA MET A 1 1.98 -42.42 20.76
C MET A 1 1.45 -41.06 21.17
N GLN A 2 2.11 -39.97 20.75
CA GLN A 2 1.61 -38.62 20.92
C GLN A 2 1.58 -37.99 19.52
N ALA A 3 0.38 -37.79 19.02
CA ALA A 3 0.13 -37.23 17.70
C ALA A 3 0.53 -35.75 17.68
N ASN A 4 1.43 -35.43 16.77
CA ASN A 4 1.90 -34.09 16.43
C ASN A 4 0.77 -33.28 15.78
N PRO A 5 0.30 -32.17 16.37
CA PRO A 5 -0.75 -31.34 15.78
C PRO A 5 -0.14 -30.22 14.91
N GLN A 6 0.59 -30.60 13.85
CA GLN A 6 1.01 -29.65 12.81
C GLN A 6 1.05 -30.32 11.44
N LYS A 7 -0.14 -30.53 10.84
CA LYS A 7 -0.30 -30.70 9.38
C LYS A 7 -1.79 -30.69 8.99
N THR A 8 -2.54 -29.67 9.39
CA THR A 8 -3.77 -29.35 8.65
C THR A 8 -3.33 -28.61 7.39
N GLN A 9 -3.08 -29.38 6.33
CA GLN A 9 -3.06 -28.87 4.96
C GLN A 9 -4.34 -28.05 4.79
N GLY A 10 -4.22 -26.74 4.61
CA GLY A 10 -5.35 -25.88 4.35
C GLY A 10 -5.97 -26.28 3.02
N ALA A 11 -7.00 -27.14 3.07
CA ALA A 11 -7.87 -27.37 1.94
C ALA A 11 -8.26 -26.00 1.38
N LYS A 12 -8.10 -25.79 0.07
CA LYS A 12 -8.63 -24.61 -0.61
C LYS A 12 -10.13 -24.61 -0.39
N GLN A 13 -10.59 -23.91 0.64
CA GLN A 13 -12.00 -23.78 0.96
C GLN A 13 -12.65 -23.09 -0.24
N GLU A 14 -13.54 -23.79 -0.94
CA GLU A 14 -14.24 -23.20 -2.07
C GLU A 14 -15.03 -21.99 -1.58
N PRO A 15 -15.01 -20.88 -2.34
CA PRO A 15 -15.74 -19.68 -1.92
C PRO A 15 -17.23 -20.02 -1.82
N PRO A 16 -17.96 -19.48 -0.82
CA PRO A 16 -19.37 -19.77 -0.64
C PRO A 16 -20.16 -19.44 -1.91
N LYS A 17 -21.21 -20.22 -2.23
CA LYS A 17 -22.01 -20.09 -3.47
C LYS A 17 -22.44 -18.64 -3.78
N ARG A 18 -22.76 -17.84 -2.74
CA ARG A 18 -23.11 -16.41 -2.86
C ARG A 18 -21.98 -15.55 -3.44
N ALA A 19 -20.73 -15.83 -3.07
CA ALA A 19 -19.52 -15.16 -3.57
C ALA A 19 -19.10 -15.59 -4.99
N GLN A 20 -19.82 -16.53 -5.59
CA GLN A 20 -19.59 -16.99 -6.96
C GLN A 20 -20.55 -16.33 -7.98
N SER A 21 -21.54 -15.57 -7.51
CA SER A 21 -22.53 -14.91 -8.36
C SER A 21 -21.88 -13.93 -9.36
N VAL A 22 -22.48 -13.83 -10.55
CA VAL A 22 -22.02 -12.90 -11.61
C VAL A 22 -22.10 -11.45 -11.12
N ALA A 23 -23.15 -11.10 -10.38
CA ALA A 23 -23.32 -9.79 -9.77
C ALA A 23 -22.16 -9.44 -8.82
N PHE A 24 -21.77 -10.36 -7.93
CA PHE A 24 -20.65 -10.14 -7.02
C PHE A 24 -19.32 -10.00 -7.77
N LYS A 25 -19.07 -10.81 -8.80
CA LYS A 25 -17.86 -10.67 -9.64
C LYS A 25 -17.81 -9.29 -10.30
N ARG A 26 -18.91 -8.83 -10.89
CA ARG A 26 -19.01 -7.49 -11.51
C ARG A 26 -18.78 -6.38 -10.48
N LEU A 27 -19.34 -6.50 -9.27
CA LEU A 27 -19.11 -5.55 -8.18
C LEU A 27 -17.63 -5.47 -7.82
N VAL A 28 -16.96 -6.62 -7.62
CA VAL A 28 -15.53 -6.65 -7.29
C VAL A 28 -14.70 -6.03 -8.41
N ILE A 29 -15.00 -6.32 -9.68
CA ILE A 29 -14.29 -5.70 -10.82
C ILE A 29 -14.50 -4.18 -10.81
N ALA A 30 -15.75 -3.71 -10.70
CA ALA A 30 -16.07 -2.29 -10.68
C ALA A 30 -15.39 -1.56 -9.51
N HIS A 31 -15.37 -2.17 -8.33
CA HIS A 31 -14.67 -1.65 -7.15
C HIS A 31 -13.18 -1.44 -7.39
N ASN A 32 -12.49 -2.45 -7.94
CA ASN A 32 -11.07 -2.35 -8.26
C ASN A 32 -10.79 -1.32 -9.36
N ILE A 33 -11.63 -1.24 -10.40
CA ILE A 33 -11.50 -0.22 -11.45
C ILE A 33 -11.68 1.20 -10.87
N ALA A 34 -12.70 1.40 -10.04
CA ALA A 34 -12.95 2.69 -9.40
C ALA A 34 -11.76 3.15 -8.55
N LEU A 35 -11.18 2.25 -7.75
CA LEU A 35 -9.98 2.55 -6.96
C LEU A 35 -8.74 2.79 -7.82
N ALA A 36 -8.57 2.08 -8.94
CA ALA A 36 -7.48 2.33 -9.87
C ALA A 36 -7.59 3.72 -10.52
N VAL A 37 -8.79 4.10 -10.99
CA VAL A 37 -9.05 5.42 -11.59
C VAL A 37 -8.87 6.54 -10.57
N PHE A 38 -9.43 6.37 -9.36
CA PHE A 38 -9.26 7.34 -8.28
C PHE A 38 -7.78 7.53 -7.90
N SER A 39 -7.03 6.44 -7.81
CA SER A 39 -5.60 6.48 -7.52
C SER A 39 -4.83 7.21 -8.63
N LEU A 40 -5.13 6.93 -9.90
CA LEU A 40 -4.48 7.60 -11.03
C LEU A 40 -4.80 9.10 -11.06
N TRP A 41 -6.06 9.47 -10.82
CA TRP A 41 -6.48 10.86 -10.74
C TRP A 41 -5.76 11.59 -9.60
N THR A 42 -5.64 10.96 -8.44
CA THR A 42 -4.93 11.51 -7.28
C THR A 42 -3.43 11.66 -7.57
N LEU A 43 -2.81 10.67 -8.21
CA LEU A 43 -1.41 10.71 -8.64
C LEU A 43 -1.15 11.91 -9.55
N VAL A 44 -1.87 12.02 -10.67
CA VAL A 44 -1.67 13.10 -11.65
C VAL A 44 -1.91 14.47 -11.00
N SER A 45 -2.97 14.58 -10.21
CA SER A 45 -3.34 15.85 -9.58
C SER A 45 -2.30 16.29 -8.55
N MET A 46 -1.86 15.40 -7.66
CA MET A 46 -0.87 15.72 -6.64
C MET A 46 0.51 15.98 -7.24
N SER A 47 0.95 15.16 -8.20
CA SER A 47 2.21 15.37 -8.92
C SER A 47 2.24 16.72 -9.63
N SER A 48 1.14 17.11 -10.29
CA SER A 48 1.06 18.44 -10.92
C SER A 48 1.18 19.58 -9.91
N GLY A 49 0.61 19.44 -8.71
CA GLY A 49 0.71 20.43 -7.63
C GLY A 49 2.14 20.56 -7.11
N VAL A 50 2.79 19.43 -6.82
CA VAL A 50 4.18 19.42 -6.33
C VAL A 50 5.14 20.01 -7.38
N ILE A 51 5.00 19.62 -8.65
CA ILE A 51 5.84 20.15 -9.74
C ILE A 51 5.63 21.65 -9.92
N SER A 52 4.38 22.12 -9.88
CA SER A 52 4.07 23.55 -9.97
C SER A 52 4.64 24.34 -8.79
N ASN A 53 4.58 23.79 -7.56
CA ASN A 53 5.14 24.45 -6.39
C ASN A 53 6.67 24.54 -6.46
N ILE A 54 7.34 23.45 -6.85
CA ILE A 54 8.81 23.42 -7.01
C ILE A 54 9.28 24.34 -8.14
N SER A 55 8.59 24.35 -9.28
CA SER A 55 8.96 25.24 -10.39
C SER A 55 8.78 26.72 -10.07
N SER A 56 7.81 27.06 -9.20
CA SER A 56 7.52 28.45 -8.84
C SER A 56 8.39 28.99 -7.69
N LEU A 57 8.75 28.14 -6.72
CA LEU A 57 9.43 28.55 -5.49
C LEU A 57 10.86 28.03 -5.35
N GLY A 58 11.30 27.15 -6.26
CA GLY A 58 12.58 26.44 -6.18
C GLY A 58 12.50 25.17 -5.33
N TRP A 59 13.58 24.37 -5.36
CA TRP A 59 13.61 23.04 -4.75
C TRP A 59 13.40 23.05 -3.24
N TYR A 60 14.12 23.90 -2.50
CA TYR A 60 14.06 23.91 -1.03
C TYR A 60 12.68 24.38 -0.53
N GLU A 61 12.20 25.54 -0.99
CA GLU A 61 10.88 26.05 -0.61
C GLU A 61 9.75 25.18 -1.13
N GLY A 62 9.87 24.67 -2.35
CA GLY A 62 8.84 23.84 -2.97
C GLY A 62 8.64 22.51 -2.28
N LEU A 63 9.72 21.91 -1.77
CA LEU A 63 9.70 20.64 -1.03
C LEU A 63 9.35 20.81 0.44
N CYS A 64 9.86 21.84 1.10
CA CYS A 64 9.58 22.09 2.52
C CYS A 64 8.25 22.81 2.74
N ASP A 65 7.70 23.46 1.71
CA ASP A 65 6.44 24.18 1.71
C ASP A 65 6.23 25.09 2.94
N ARG A 66 7.28 25.82 3.34
CA ARG A 66 7.28 26.63 4.57
C ARG A 66 6.23 27.75 4.54
N LYS A 67 5.84 28.18 3.34
CA LYS A 67 4.80 29.19 3.09
C LYS A 67 3.40 28.60 2.95
N PHE A 68 3.24 27.28 3.10
CA PHE A 68 1.97 26.56 2.92
C PHE A 68 1.32 26.81 1.54
N SER A 69 2.14 27.04 0.51
CA SER A 69 1.68 27.31 -0.86
C SER A 69 1.04 26.08 -1.47
N LEU A 70 1.72 24.94 -1.33
CA LEU A 70 1.21 23.65 -1.78
C LEU A 70 0.09 23.17 -0.84
N TRP A 71 0.27 23.32 0.48
CA TRP A 71 -0.70 22.89 1.49
C TRP A 71 -2.06 23.55 1.29
N ASN A 72 -2.10 24.88 1.16
CA ASN A 72 -3.35 25.63 1.05
C ASN A 72 -4.04 25.50 -0.32
N ASP A 73 -3.42 24.83 -1.29
CA ASP A 73 -4.01 24.53 -2.60
C ASP A 73 -4.25 23.03 -2.79
N LYS A 74 -3.39 22.36 -3.59
CA LYS A 74 -3.62 20.97 -4.00
C LYS A 74 -3.43 19.99 -2.84
N LEU A 75 -2.45 20.22 -1.97
CA LEU A 75 -2.05 19.19 -1.02
C LEU A 75 -3.11 18.95 0.05
N PHE A 76 -3.74 19.97 0.62
CA PHE A 76 -4.85 19.75 1.56
C PHE A 76 -6.00 19.00 0.88
N ARG A 77 -6.46 19.48 -0.27
CA ARG A 77 -7.62 18.92 -0.99
C ARG A 77 -7.40 17.44 -1.33
N PHE A 78 -6.29 17.11 -1.98
CA PHE A 78 -6.02 15.75 -2.42
C PHE A 78 -5.57 14.83 -1.28
N SER A 79 -4.89 15.35 -0.24
CA SER A 79 -4.63 14.56 0.97
C SER A 79 -5.92 14.20 1.70
N TYR A 80 -6.90 15.12 1.72
CA TYR A 80 -8.20 14.85 2.34
C TYR A 80 -8.99 13.78 1.58
N TYR A 81 -9.09 13.88 0.25
CA TYR A 81 -9.73 12.84 -0.56
C TYR A 81 -9.02 11.48 -0.43
N PHE A 82 -7.70 11.48 -0.44
CA PHE A 82 -6.91 10.27 -0.24
C PHE A 82 -7.09 9.70 1.18
N TYR A 83 -7.23 10.55 2.19
CA TYR A 83 -7.55 10.12 3.55
C TYR A 83 -8.92 9.44 3.62
N LEU A 84 -9.95 10.01 3.00
CA LEU A 84 -11.27 9.38 2.90
C LEU A 84 -11.19 8.03 2.17
N SER A 85 -10.34 7.91 1.14
CA SER A 85 -10.15 6.65 0.43
C SER A 85 -9.64 5.53 1.34
N LYS A 86 -8.84 5.83 2.36
CA LYS A 86 -8.34 4.81 3.31
C LYS A 86 -9.47 4.11 4.06
N TYR A 87 -10.55 4.84 4.37
CA TYR A 87 -11.76 4.25 4.96
C TYR A 87 -12.52 3.39 3.96
N TYR A 88 -12.63 3.85 2.71
CA TYR A 88 -13.29 3.08 1.66
C TYR A 88 -12.54 1.77 1.35
N GLU A 89 -11.21 1.77 1.43
CA GLU A 89 -10.36 0.59 1.21
C GLU A 89 -10.63 -0.55 2.22
N PHE A 90 -11.32 -0.33 3.34
CA PHE A 90 -11.80 -1.43 4.19
C PHE A 90 -12.78 -2.36 3.45
N VAL A 91 -13.41 -1.91 2.36
CA VAL A 91 -14.21 -2.75 1.48
C VAL A 91 -13.39 -3.91 0.91
N ASP A 92 -12.08 -3.77 0.69
CA ASP A 92 -11.21 -4.89 0.30
C ASP A 92 -11.24 -6.02 1.33
N THR A 93 -11.20 -5.64 2.61
CA THR A 93 -11.27 -6.58 3.74
C THR A 93 -12.66 -7.23 3.78
N LEU A 94 -13.73 -6.46 3.58
CA LEU A 94 -15.10 -6.99 3.52
C LEU A 94 -15.27 -7.99 2.37
N ILE A 95 -14.71 -7.72 1.18
CA ILE A 95 -14.74 -8.63 0.02
C ILE A 95 -14.04 -9.95 0.35
N ILE A 96 -12.91 -9.91 1.07
CA ILE A 96 -12.17 -11.12 1.48
C ILE A 96 -13.00 -11.95 2.46
N LEU A 97 -13.58 -11.31 3.47
CA LEU A 97 -14.44 -11.97 4.45
C LEU A 97 -15.69 -12.56 3.79
N TYR A 98 -16.30 -11.83 2.85
CA TYR A 98 -17.45 -12.32 2.07
C TYR A 98 -17.11 -13.54 1.21
N LYS A 99 -15.87 -13.63 0.72
CA LYS A 99 -15.35 -14.81 0.02
C LYS A 99 -15.04 -15.99 0.97
N GLY A 100 -15.35 -15.88 2.27
CA GLY A 100 -15.09 -16.91 3.27
C GLY A 100 -13.61 -17.03 3.66
N ARG A 101 -12.79 -16.03 3.33
CA ARG A 101 -11.35 -16.03 3.63
C ARG A 101 -11.07 -15.14 4.83
N ARG A 102 -10.01 -15.44 5.58
CA ARG A 102 -9.52 -14.57 6.65
C ARG A 102 -8.65 -13.47 6.07
N ALA A 103 -8.83 -12.24 6.56
CA ALA A 103 -7.93 -11.13 6.26
C ALA A 103 -6.55 -11.42 6.85
N SER A 104 -5.50 -11.15 6.08
CA SER A 104 -4.12 -11.35 6.55
C SER A 104 -3.73 -10.29 7.59
N THR A 105 -2.79 -10.62 8.49
CA THR A 105 -2.22 -9.63 9.43
C THR A 105 -1.64 -8.43 8.70
N LEU A 106 -0.98 -8.66 7.55
CA LEU A 106 -0.44 -7.60 6.70
C LEU A 106 -1.53 -6.61 6.29
N GLN A 107 -2.66 -7.12 5.80
CA GLN A 107 -3.77 -6.29 5.34
C GLN A 107 -4.46 -5.52 6.48
N MET A 108 -4.71 -6.18 7.61
CA MET A 108 -5.33 -5.54 8.77
C MET A 108 -4.43 -4.44 9.34
N TYR A 109 -3.12 -4.72 9.48
CA TYR A 109 -2.14 -3.75 9.96
C TYR A 109 -2.02 -2.56 9.00
N HIS A 110 -1.95 -2.83 7.69
CA HIS A 110 -1.86 -1.79 6.66
C HIS A 110 -3.05 -0.84 6.70
N HIS A 111 -4.30 -1.34 6.58
CA HIS A 111 -5.48 -0.47 6.50
C HIS A 111 -5.71 0.33 7.78
N ALA A 112 -5.54 -0.30 8.96
CA ALA A 112 -5.68 0.40 10.24
C ALA A 112 -4.61 1.49 10.40
N GLY A 113 -3.34 1.15 10.16
CA GLY A 113 -2.24 2.10 10.29
C GLY A 113 -2.32 3.24 9.27
N ALA A 114 -2.73 2.95 8.02
CA ALA A 114 -2.86 3.97 6.97
C ALA A 114 -3.89 5.06 7.33
N VAL A 115 -4.99 4.71 7.99
CA VAL A 115 -5.96 5.70 8.48
C VAL A 115 -5.33 6.59 9.57
N ILE A 116 -4.61 5.99 10.52
CA ILE A 116 -3.99 6.70 11.63
C ILE A 116 -2.91 7.66 11.13
N THR A 117 -2.04 7.21 10.22
CA THR A 117 -0.96 8.04 9.68
C THR A 117 -1.46 9.13 8.75
N MET A 118 -2.53 8.89 7.98
CA MET A 118 -3.15 9.95 7.19
C MET A 118 -3.84 11.01 8.06
N TRP A 119 -4.53 10.59 9.12
CA TRP A 119 -5.10 11.52 10.10
C TRP A 119 -4.01 12.39 10.73
N SER A 120 -2.91 11.78 11.21
CA SER A 120 -1.83 12.54 11.85
C SER A 120 -1.16 13.49 10.86
N GLY A 121 -0.89 13.04 9.63
CA GLY A 121 -0.30 13.89 8.59
C GLY A 121 -1.16 15.12 8.26
N CYS A 122 -2.47 14.94 8.10
CA CYS A 122 -3.40 16.04 7.86
C CYS A 122 -3.54 16.96 9.09
N TYR A 123 -3.65 16.40 10.29
CA TYR A 123 -3.86 17.16 11.54
C TYR A 123 -2.65 18.03 11.92
N TYR A 124 -1.44 17.49 11.74
CA TYR A 124 -0.19 18.21 12.03
C TYR A 124 0.35 19.01 10.84
N LEU A 125 -0.37 19.02 9.71
CA LEU A 125 -0.01 19.76 8.51
C LEU A 125 1.35 19.34 7.93
N ALA A 126 1.65 18.04 7.97
CA ALA A 126 2.97 17.52 7.65
C ALA A 126 3.18 17.38 6.13
N VAL A 127 4.03 18.25 5.56
CA VAL A 127 4.34 18.29 4.12
C VAL A 127 4.78 16.96 3.50
N PRO A 128 5.53 16.06 4.20
CA PRO A 128 5.95 14.77 3.62
C PRO A 128 4.79 13.88 3.15
N ILE A 129 3.57 14.15 3.63
CA ILE A 129 2.35 13.47 3.18
C ILE A 129 2.14 13.57 1.66
N ALA A 130 2.65 14.63 1.02
CA ALA A 130 2.59 14.79 -0.45
C ALA A 130 3.25 13.62 -1.19
N PHE A 131 4.45 13.23 -0.76
CA PHE A 131 5.19 12.11 -1.34
C PHE A 131 4.51 10.78 -1.06
N PHE A 132 3.97 10.63 0.15
CA PHE A 132 3.19 9.45 0.50
C PHE A 132 1.98 9.28 -0.43
N VAL A 133 1.20 10.34 -0.63
CA VAL A 133 0.03 10.33 -1.52
C VAL A 133 0.44 9.99 -2.96
N ILE A 134 1.50 10.63 -3.49
CA ILE A 134 1.97 10.39 -4.87
C ILE A 134 2.41 8.94 -5.07
N VAL A 135 3.36 8.45 -4.26
CA VAL A 135 3.96 7.12 -4.47
C VAL A 135 2.94 6.02 -4.16
N ASN A 136 2.13 6.18 -3.12
CA ASN A 136 1.06 5.23 -2.82
C ASN A 136 0.04 5.19 -3.96
N SER A 137 -0.39 6.33 -4.48
CA SER A 137 -1.34 6.40 -5.60
C SER A 137 -0.79 5.71 -6.86
N ALA A 138 0.51 5.82 -7.14
CA ALA A 138 1.13 5.11 -8.26
C ALA A 138 1.06 3.58 -8.09
N ILE A 139 1.45 3.07 -6.92
CA ILE A 139 1.41 1.64 -6.64
C ILE A 139 -0.02 1.12 -6.53
N HIS A 140 -0.94 1.88 -5.93
CA HIS A 140 -2.36 1.52 -5.83
C HIS A 140 -3.04 1.50 -7.21
N THR A 141 -2.70 2.43 -8.10
CA THR A 141 -3.17 2.39 -9.50
C THR A 141 -2.80 1.05 -10.14
N TRP A 142 -1.54 0.64 -10.00
CA TRP A 142 -1.08 -0.64 -10.54
C TRP A 142 -1.71 -1.85 -9.84
N MET A 143 -1.72 -1.86 -8.51
CA MET A 143 -2.26 -2.95 -7.69
C MET A 143 -3.75 -3.20 -7.99
N TYR A 144 -4.57 -2.14 -7.99
CA TYR A 144 -6.00 -2.27 -8.26
C TYR A 144 -6.28 -2.63 -9.72
N THR A 145 -5.47 -2.15 -10.67
CA THR A 145 -5.55 -2.63 -12.07
C THR A 145 -5.25 -4.13 -12.14
N PHE A 146 -4.20 -4.60 -11.45
CA PHE A 146 -3.86 -6.02 -11.39
C PHE A 146 -4.99 -6.86 -10.77
N TYR A 147 -5.64 -6.36 -9.71
CA TYR A 147 -6.77 -7.02 -9.07
C TYR A 147 -8.04 -7.01 -9.90
N ALA A 148 -8.34 -5.91 -10.62
CA ALA A 148 -9.45 -5.85 -11.57
C ALA A 148 -9.31 -6.89 -12.68
N LEU A 149 -8.12 -6.98 -13.29
CA LEU A 149 -7.80 -7.99 -14.31
C LEU A 149 -7.95 -9.42 -13.75
N THR A 150 -7.41 -9.65 -12.55
CA THR A 150 -7.53 -10.95 -11.85
C THR A 150 -8.99 -11.32 -11.57
N ALA A 151 -9.82 -10.35 -11.16
CA ALA A 151 -11.24 -10.55 -10.91
C ALA A 151 -12.04 -10.80 -12.21
N ALA A 152 -11.59 -10.25 -13.34
CA ALA A 152 -12.11 -10.50 -14.68
C ALA A 152 -11.68 -11.87 -15.26
N GLY A 153 -10.84 -12.63 -14.55
CA GLY A 153 -10.35 -13.94 -14.99
C GLY A 153 -9.04 -13.90 -15.77
N ILE A 154 -8.47 -12.72 -16.00
CA ILE A 154 -7.17 -12.53 -16.65
C ILE A 154 -6.08 -12.72 -15.60
N ARG A 155 -5.00 -13.45 -15.92
CA ARG A 155 -3.88 -13.69 -15.00
C ARG A 155 -2.64 -12.92 -15.49
N PRO A 156 -2.54 -11.60 -15.23
CA PRO A 156 -1.39 -10.84 -15.66
C PRO A 156 -0.10 -11.35 -14.98
N PRO A 157 1.02 -11.44 -15.72
CA PRO A 157 2.33 -11.73 -15.12
C PRO A 157 2.76 -10.57 -14.20
N GLY A 158 3.76 -10.80 -13.34
CA GLY A 158 4.37 -9.72 -12.56
C GLY A 158 3.85 -9.54 -11.13
N LYS A 159 3.12 -10.50 -10.56
CA LYS A 159 2.73 -10.47 -9.13
C LYS A 159 3.94 -10.26 -8.18
N ARG A 160 5.08 -10.87 -8.51
CA ARG A 160 6.34 -10.69 -7.76
C ARG A 160 6.85 -9.26 -7.87
N LEU A 161 6.85 -8.70 -9.09
CA LEU A 161 7.28 -7.33 -9.34
C LEU A 161 6.40 -6.33 -8.59
N LEU A 162 5.07 -6.51 -8.61
CA LEU A 162 4.14 -5.69 -7.84
C LEU A 162 4.49 -5.69 -6.34
N THR A 163 4.73 -6.87 -5.77
CA THR A 163 5.12 -6.98 -4.35
C THR A 163 6.49 -6.34 -4.08
N SER A 164 7.45 -6.49 -4.99
CA SER A 164 8.75 -5.82 -4.90
C SER A 164 8.61 -4.30 -4.97
N SER A 165 7.73 -3.76 -5.82
CA SER A 165 7.47 -2.33 -5.91
C SER A 165 6.79 -1.77 -4.66
N GLN A 166 5.90 -2.54 -4.01
CA GLN A 166 5.34 -2.18 -2.70
C GLN A 166 6.41 -2.09 -1.61
N ILE A 167 7.36 -3.03 -1.57
CA ILE A 167 8.51 -2.97 -0.65
C ILE A 167 9.38 -1.74 -0.94
N PHE A 168 9.69 -1.50 -2.21
CA PHE A 168 10.45 -0.33 -2.62
C PHE A 168 9.78 0.98 -2.21
N GLN A 169 8.46 1.11 -2.39
CA GLN A 169 7.68 2.26 -1.93
C GLN A 169 7.88 2.51 -0.43
N LEU A 170 7.86 1.47 0.41
CA LEU A 170 8.01 1.62 1.85
C LEU A 170 9.41 2.09 2.24
N ILE A 171 10.45 1.52 1.60
CA ILE A 171 11.85 1.96 1.80
C ILE A 171 12.00 3.42 1.37
N PHE A 172 11.48 3.78 0.19
CA PHE A 172 11.49 5.15 -0.31
C PHE A 172 10.77 6.10 0.66
N GLY A 173 9.59 5.72 1.16
CA GLY A 173 8.82 6.52 2.11
C GLY A 173 9.54 6.74 3.44
N ILE A 174 10.23 5.72 3.97
CA ILE A 174 11.08 5.85 5.16
C ILE A 174 12.22 6.83 4.90
N SER A 175 12.92 6.69 3.76
CA SER A 175 14.00 7.61 3.38
C SER A 175 13.52 9.06 3.27
N CYS A 176 12.36 9.30 2.66
CA CYS A 176 11.74 10.63 2.63
C CYS A 176 11.45 11.16 4.04
N CYS A 177 10.84 10.35 4.91
CA CYS A 177 10.57 10.76 6.29
C CYS A 177 11.85 11.17 7.03
N LEU A 178 12.92 10.37 6.90
CA LEU A 178 14.21 10.68 7.51
C LEU A 178 14.81 11.97 6.93
N PHE A 179 14.76 12.16 5.61
CA PHE A 179 15.19 13.41 4.97
C PHE A 179 14.50 14.62 5.61
N TYR A 180 13.18 14.60 5.78
CA TYR A 180 12.44 15.72 6.38
C TYR A 180 12.70 15.93 7.87
N VAL A 181 13.07 14.88 8.62
CA VAL A 181 13.47 15.01 10.02
C VAL A 181 14.83 15.71 10.13
N PHE A 182 15.77 15.37 9.25
CA PHE A 182 17.14 15.88 9.30
C PHE A 182 17.39 17.13 8.46
N CYS A 183 16.45 17.53 7.60
CA CYS A 183 16.55 18.75 6.80
C CYS A 183 16.25 19.99 7.67
N PRO A 184 17.25 20.85 7.96
CA PRO A 184 17.05 22.00 8.84
C PRO A 184 16.02 22.98 8.26
N GLY A 185 15.12 23.49 9.10
CA GLY A 185 14.11 24.48 8.72
C GLY A 185 12.97 23.94 7.84
N CYS A 186 12.96 22.65 7.52
CA CYS A 186 11.98 22.07 6.61
C CYS A 186 10.66 21.69 7.29
N GLN A 187 10.71 21.31 8.57
CA GLN A 187 9.53 20.91 9.35
C GLN A 187 9.60 21.52 10.75
N SER A 188 8.46 22.02 11.24
CA SER A 188 8.27 22.41 12.64
C SER A 188 8.25 21.19 13.56
N ASP A 189 8.50 21.40 14.85
CA ASP A 189 8.48 20.30 15.83
C ASP A 189 7.11 19.62 15.92
N ARG A 190 6.04 20.39 15.72
CA ARG A 190 4.68 19.86 15.62
C ARG A 190 4.51 18.93 14.40
N GLN A 191 5.04 19.30 13.23
CA GLN A 191 4.97 18.45 12.03
C GLN A 191 5.80 17.18 12.17
N LYS A 192 6.95 17.24 12.85
CA LYS A 192 7.80 16.06 13.11
C LYS A 192 7.07 14.97 13.91
N VAL A 193 6.11 15.33 14.77
CA VAL A 193 5.26 14.34 15.47
C VAL A 193 4.55 13.42 14.49
N ALA A 194 3.95 13.95 13.41
CA ALA A 194 3.32 13.12 12.38
C ALA A 194 4.33 12.21 11.66
N ILE A 195 5.55 12.72 11.42
CA ILE A 195 6.61 11.93 10.78
C ILE A 195 7.03 10.76 11.67
N TYR A 196 7.18 10.97 12.98
CA TYR A 196 7.50 9.91 13.92
C TYR A 196 6.39 8.86 14.02
N ILE A 197 5.11 9.29 14.05
CA ILE A 197 3.96 8.37 13.99
C ILE A 197 4.01 7.55 12.69
N ASN A 198 4.30 8.19 11.55
CA ASN A 198 4.40 7.50 10.27
C ASN A 198 5.57 6.50 10.24
N LEU A 199 6.74 6.87 10.76
CA LEU A 199 7.88 5.97 10.87
C LEU A 199 7.58 4.75 11.76
N ALA A 200 6.93 4.96 12.90
CA ALA A 200 6.51 3.89 13.81
C ALA A 200 5.55 2.88 13.14
N TYR A 201 4.78 3.32 12.14
CA TYR A 201 3.94 2.48 11.30
C TYR A 201 4.70 1.80 10.14
N LEU A 202 5.55 2.55 9.43
CA LEU A 202 6.22 2.07 8.22
C LEU A 202 7.24 0.95 8.53
N PHE A 203 7.96 1.02 9.65
CA PHE A 203 8.96 0.00 9.98
C PHE A 203 8.35 -1.39 10.18
N PRO A 204 7.33 -1.60 11.04
CA PRO A 204 6.68 -2.91 11.14
C PRO A 204 5.98 -3.34 9.84
N LEU A 205 5.37 -2.39 9.11
CA LEU A 205 4.72 -2.71 7.83
C LEU A 205 5.73 -3.25 6.80
N LEU A 206 6.91 -2.64 6.71
CA LEU A 206 8.00 -3.13 5.85
C LEU A 206 8.41 -4.55 6.25
N GLY A 207 8.54 -4.82 7.56
CA GLY A 207 8.81 -6.17 8.07
C GLY A 207 7.75 -7.20 7.65
N LEU A 208 6.46 -6.84 7.69
CA LEU A 208 5.37 -7.70 7.25
C LEU A 208 5.42 -7.97 5.74
N PHE A 209 5.72 -6.97 4.91
CA PHE A 209 5.87 -7.14 3.46
C PHE A 209 7.08 -7.99 3.09
N VAL A 210 8.22 -7.77 3.74
CA VAL A 210 9.43 -8.59 3.53
C VAL A 210 9.17 -10.05 3.94
N SER A 211 8.54 -10.27 5.10
CA SER A 211 8.15 -11.60 5.56
C SER A 211 7.20 -12.29 4.58
N PHE A 212 6.20 -11.57 4.06
CA PHE A 212 5.29 -12.06 3.03
C PHE A 212 6.06 -12.43 1.74
N PHE A 213 7.00 -11.60 1.30
CA PHE A 213 7.78 -11.83 0.09
C PHE A 213 8.67 -13.06 0.21
N ILE A 214 9.40 -13.20 1.32
CA ILE A 214 10.27 -14.36 1.58
C ILE A 214 9.44 -15.64 1.56
N ARG A 215 8.33 -15.68 2.32
CA ARG A 215 7.46 -16.87 2.40
C ARG A 215 6.85 -17.24 1.06
N THR A 216 6.44 -16.26 0.25
CA THR A 216 5.71 -16.50 -1.00
C THR A 216 6.62 -16.79 -2.20
N TYR A 217 7.81 -16.17 -2.27
CA TYR A 217 8.63 -16.19 -3.47
C TYR A 217 10.02 -16.81 -3.29
N VAL A 218 10.51 -16.91 -2.06
CA VAL A 218 11.85 -17.45 -1.77
C VAL A 218 11.72 -18.86 -1.20
N SER A 219 10.93 -19.05 -0.14
CA SER A 219 10.83 -20.34 0.58
C SER A 219 10.23 -21.48 -0.27
N ASP A 220 9.21 -21.21 -1.10
CA ASP A 220 8.58 -22.22 -1.98
C ASP A 220 9.52 -22.72 -3.10
N ASN A 221 10.44 -21.87 -3.56
CA ASN A 221 11.42 -22.24 -4.58
C ASN A 221 12.57 -23.09 -4.01
N SER A 222 12.93 -22.88 -2.74
CA SER A 222 13.97 -23.66 -2.07
C SER A 222 13.56 -25.13 -1.86
N ALA A 223 12.32 -25.39 -1.45
CA ALA A 223 11.82 -26.76 -1.27
C ALA A 223 11.77 -27.55 -2.60
N THR A 224 11.34 -26.90 -3.68
CA THR A 224 11.26 -27.50 -5.03
C THR A 224 12.66 -27.76 -5.62
N SER A 225 13.63 -26.89 -5.32
CA SER A 225 15.02 -27.02 -5.78
C SER A 225 15.78 -28.12 -5.03
N VAL A 226 15.53 -28.29 -3.73
CA VAL A 226 16.09 -29.38 -2.92
C VAL A 226 15.52 -30.72 -3.38
N ALA A 227 14.21 -30.82 -3.59
CA ALA A 227 13.58 -32.05 -4.10
C ALA A 227 14.19 -32.50 -5.45
N LYS A 228 14.35 -31.57 -6.42
CA LYS A 228 15.01 -31.86 -7.70
C LYS A 228 16.47 -32.29 -7.59
N LYS A 229 17.18 -31.84 -6.56
CA LYS A 229 18.58 -32.22 -6.32
C LYS A 229 18.70 -33.65 -5.80
N TYR A 230 17.71 -34.14 -5.05
CA TYR A 230 17.66 -35.53 -4.57
C TYR A 230 17.22 -36.49 -5.69
N THR A 231 16.22 -36.15 -6.50
CA THR A 231 15.74 -37.03 -7.60
C THR A 231 16.72 -37.19 -8.78
N LYS A 232 17.81 -36.40 -8.82
CA LYS A 232 18.88 -36.53 -9.83
C LYS A 232 20.10 -37.33 -9.33
N ARG A 233 20.07 -37.78 -8.08
CA ARG A 233 21.15 -38.58 -7.45
C ARG A 233 20.82 -40.07 -7.34
N ASP A 234 19.64 -40.46 -7.79
CA ASP A 234 19.21 -41.84 -8.01
C ASP A 234 19.22 -42.12 -9.53
#